data_AF-A0A059LF44-F1
#
_entry.id   AF-A0A059LF44-F1
#
_cell.length_a   1.000
_cell.length_b   1.000
_cell.length_c   1.000
_cell.angle_alpha   90.00
_cell.angle_beta   90.00
_cell.angle_gamma   90.00
#
_symmetry.space_group_name_H-M   'P 1'
#
loop_
_entity.id
_entity.type
_entity.pdbx_description
1 polymer ?
#
loop_
_entity_poly.entity_id
_entity_poly.type
_entity_poly.pdbx_seq_one_letter_code
_entity_poly.pdbx_strand_id
1 'polypeptide(L)'
;MAPRATRPSMMDTAQSVVKAFWTEYQKTHIKLKVLDALAATAVLTAAIQFLYARLMGTFPFNSFLAGLFCCLSTFTLTVCLRSQVDPTKKDGSVEKAFGEHALAMCVMFLAVWNYMG
;
A
#
# COMPACT_ATOMS: atom_id res chain seq x y z
N MET A 1 -43.43 0.86 -31.25
CA MET A 1 -42.38 -0.16 -31.12
C MET A 1 -41.39 0.35 -30.08
N ALA A 2 -41.50 -0.09 -28.82
CA ALA A 2 -40.64 0.40 -27.73
C ALA A 2 -39.26 -0.28 -27.80
N PRO A 3 -38.15 0.44 -27.58
CA PRO A 3 -36.81 -0.14 -27.66
C PRO A 3 -36.59 -1.09 -26.48
N ARG A 4 -36.13 -2.30 -26.80
CA ARG A 4 -35.82 -3.36 -25.84
C ARG A 4 -34.55 -2.96 -25.09
N ALA A 5 -34.67 -2.59 -23.81
CA ALA A 5 -33.52 -2.27 -22.96
C ALA A 5 -32.62 -3.51 -22.84
N THR A 6 -31.48 -3.50 -23.53
CA THR A 6 -30.39 -4.47 -23.38
C THR A 6 -29.82 -4.31 -21.97
N ARG A 7 -29.92 -5.37 -21.14
CA ARG A 7 -29.29 -5.35 -19.81
C ARG A 7 -27.78 -5.23 -20.00
N PRO A 8 -27.08 -4.32 -19.29
CA PRO A 8 -25.63 -4.24 -19.37
C PRO A 8 -25.03 -5.58 -18.96
N SER A 9 -24.05 -6.05 -19.72
CA SER A 9 -23.34 -7.28 -19.36
C SER A 9 -22.52 -7.04 -18.08
N MET A 10 -22.14 -8.11 -17.37
CA MET A 10 -21.24 -7.98 -16.21
C MET A 10 -19.95 -7.24 -16.57
N MET A 11 -19.44 -7.40 -17.80
CA MET A 11 -18.24 -6.72 -18.29
C MET A 11 -18.48 -5.21 -18.43
N ASP A 12 -19.64 -4.79 -18.93
CA ASP A 12 -20.00 -3.35 -19.02
C ASP A 12 -20.12 -2.71 -17.63
N THR A 13 -20.64 -3.49 -16.67
CA THR A 13 -20.78 -3.05 -15.27
C THR A 13 -19.41 -2.97 -14.58
N ALA A 14 -18.52 -3.94 -14.78
CA ALA A 14 -17.17 -3.90 -14.24
C ALA A 14 -16.37 -2.71 -14.82
N GLN A 15 -16.49 -2.46 -16.13
CA GLN A 15 -15.82 -1.34 -16.78
C GLN A 15 -16.33 0.02 -16.29
N SER A 16 -17.63 0.17 -16.06
CA SER A 16 -18.20 1.42 -15.53
C SER A 16 -17.74 1.68 -14.09
N VAL A 17 -17.68 0.64 -13.25
CA VAL A 17 -17.17 0.71 -11.88
C VAL A 17 -15.70 1.11 -11.85
N VAL A 18 -14.84 0.45 -12.64
CA VAL A 18 -13.41 0.79 -12.72
C VAL A 18 -13.20 2.23 -13.18
N LYS A 19 -13.94 2.67 -14.21
CA LYS A 19 -13.88 4.06 -14.69
C LYS A 19 -14.31 5.05 -13.60
N ALA A 20 -15.40 4.77 -12.88
CA ALA A 20 -15.88 5.62 -11.80
C ALA A 20 -14.83 5.77 -10.68
N PHE A 21 -14.23 4.65 -10.23
CA PHE A 21 -13.16 4.68 -9.24
C PHE A 21 -11.93 5.44 -9.73
N TRP A 22 -11.54 5.26 -10.99
CA TRP A 22 -10.39 5.95 -11.56
C TRP A 22 -10.61 7.47 -11.63
N THR A 23 -11.78 7.90 -12.09
CA THR A 23 -12.14 9.33 -12.15
C THR A 23 -12.14 9.96 -10.76
N GLU A 24 -12.61 9.25 -9.74
CA GLU A 24 -12.60 9.75 -8.37
C GLU A 24 -11.19 9.79 -7.78
N TYR A 25 -10.38 8.76 -8.02
CA TYR A 25 -8.99 8.70 -7.57
C TYR A 25 -8.10 9.81 -8.19
N GLN A 26 -8.40 10.26 -9.40
CA GLN A 26 -7.67 11.38 -10.01
C GLN A 26 -7.80 12.67 -9.20
N LYS A 27 -8.92 12.88 -8.50
CA LYS A 27 -9.18 14.05 -7.65
C LYS A 27 -8.41 14.01 -6.32
N THR A 28 -7.87 12.86 -5.94
CA THR A 28 -7.10 12.69 -4.70
C THR A 28 -5.84 13.56 -4.70
N HIS A 29 -5.56 14.18 -3.55
CA HIS A 29 -4.41 15.07 -3.35
C HIS A 29 -3.07 14.36 -3.59
N ILE A 30 -2.07 15.05 -4.14
CA ILE A 30 -0.77 14.46 -4.52
C ILE A 30 -0.06 13.75 -3.35
N LYS A 31 -0.16 14.29 -2.14
CA LYS A 31 0.41 13.70 -0.92
C LYS A 31 -0.11 12.27 -0.69
N LEU A 32 -1.42 12.08 -0.80
CA LEU A 32 -2.07 10.77 -0.63
C LEU A 32 -1.67 9.80 -1.75
N LYS A 33 -1.52 10.28 -2.99
CA LYS A 33 -1.03 9.48 -4.12
C LYS A 33 0.41 8.98 -3.90
N VAL A 34 1.28 9.78 -3.28
CA VAL A 34 2.64 9.36 -2.92
C VAL A 34 2.61 8.24 -1.87
N LEU A 35 1.73 8.34 -0.87
CA LEU A 35 1.55 7.28 0.12
C LEU A 35 1.02 5.98 -0.53
N ASP A 36 0.08 6.08 -1.48
CA ASP A 36 -0.39 4.90 -2.24
C ASP A 36 0.74 4.29 -3.08
N ALA A 37 1.56 5.12 -3.72
CA ALA A 37 2.70 4.64 -4.49
C ALA A 37 3.71 3.92 -3.59
N LEU A 38 4.02 4.47 -2.40
CA LEU A 38 4.89 3.83 -1.42
C LEU A 38 4.32 2.50 -0.91
N ALA A 39 3.02 2.45 -0.65
CA ALA A 39 2.35 1.21 -0.25
C ALA A 39 2.41 0.16 -1.37
N ALA A 40 2.18 0.57 -2.62
CA ALA A 40 2.25 -0.30 -3.78
C ALA A 40 3.67 -0.84 -4.02
N THR A 41 4.71 0.00 -3.89
CA THR A 41 6.10 -0.45 -4.03
C THR A 41 6.51 -1.41 -2.92
N ALA A 42 6.02 -1.22 -1.69
CA ALA A 42 6.26 -2.16 -0.58
C ALA A 42 5.65 -3.54 -0.87
N VAL A 43 4.40 -3.60 -1.32
CA VAL A 43 3.73 -4.87 -1.70
C VAL A 43 4.43 -5.54 -2.89
N LEU A 44 4.81 -4.76 -3.90
CA LEU A 44 5.53 -5.26 -5.08
C LEU A 44 6.90 -5.83 -4.69
N THR A 45 7.62 -5.16 -3.80
CA THR A 45 8.93 -5.62 -3.30
C THR A 45 8.79 -6.92 -2.50
N ALA A 46 7.77 -7.02 -1.64
CA ALA A 46 7.47 -8.26 -0.91
C ALA A 46 7.17 -9.43 -1.86
N ALA A 47 6.40 -9.18 -2.91
CA ALA A 47 6.08 -10.19 -3.93
C ALA A 47 7.33 -10.64 -4.70
N ILE A 48 8.21 -9.69 -5.06
CA ILE A 48 9.49 -10.00 -5.72
C ILE A 48 10.40 -10.82 -4.81
N GLN A 49 10.53 -10.46 -3.53
CA GLN A 49 11.30 -11.24 -2.55
C GLN A 49 10.75 -12.64 -2.39
N PHE A 50 9.42 -12.79 -2.29
CA PHE A 50 8.78 -14.10 -2.20
C PHE A 50 9.03 -14.96 -3.44
N LEU A 51 8.92 -14.37 -4.63
CA LEU A 51 9.20 -15.06 -5.89
C LEU A 51 10.67 -15.47 -6.00
N TYR A 52 11.60 -14.58 -5.63
CA TYR A 52 13.02 -14.87 -5.57
C TYR A 52 13.32 -16.07 -4.66
N ALA A 53 12.78 -16.06 -3.44
CA ALA A 53 12.97 -17.16 -2.49
C ALA A 53 12.40 -18.49 -2.99
N ARG A 54 11.28 -18.45 -3.74
CA ARG A 54 10.68 -19.65 -4.31
C ARG A 54 11.51 -20.26 -5.44
N LEU A 55 12.20 -19.42 -6.22
CA LEU A 55 13.00 -19.82 -7.40
C LEU A 55 14.44 -20.20 -7.03
N MET A 56 15.10 -19.37 -6.22
CA MET A 56 16.53 -19.47 -5.91
C MET A 56 16.82 -20.12 -4.55
N GLY A 57 15.78 -20.39 -3.75
CA GLY A 57 15.91 -20.94 -2.42
C GLY A 57 15.96 -19.87 -1.33
N THR A 58 15.90 -20.31 -0.07
CA THR A 58 15.66 -19.45 1.10
C THR A 58 16.91 -19.25 1.96
N PHE A 59 18.11 -19.52 1.47
CA PHE A 59 19.33 -19.35 2.27
C PHE A 59 19.96 -17.96 2.00
N PRO A 60 20.21 -17.13 3.03
CA PRO A 60 19.87 -17.29 4.46
C PRO A 60 18.40 -16.94 4.78
N PHE A 61 17.73 -17.81 5.55
CA PHE A 61 16.28 -17.71 5.81
C PHE A 61 15.90 -16.50 6.64
N ASN A 62 16.78 -16.15 7.58
CA ASN A 62 16.59 -15.02 8.48
C ASN A 62 16.51 -13.70 7.70
N SER A 63 17.47 -13.46 6.80
CA SER A 63 17.49 -12.26 5.96
C SER A 63 16.31 -12.19 4.98
N PHE A 64 15.83 -13.33 4.48
CA PHE A 64 14.60 -13.37 3.67
C PHE A 64 13.37 -12.94 4.48
N LEU A 65 13.16 -13.55 5.66
CA LEU A 65 12.05 -13.20 6.53
C LEU A 65 12.14 -11.73 6.97
N ALA A 66 13.33 -11.26 7.35
CA ALA A 66 13.56 -9.88 7.74
C ALA A 66 13.18 -8.90 6.63
N GLY A 67 13.56 -9.19 5.38
CA GLY A 67 13.17 -8.39 4.21
C GLY A 67 11.67 -8.41 3.93
N LEU A 68 11.02 -9.56 4.07
CA LEU A 68 9.58 -9.71 3.84
C LEU A 68 8.76 -8.99 4.92
N PHE A 69 9.10 -9.16 6.20
CA PHE A 69 8.48 -8.43 7.30
C PHE A 69 8.75 -6.93 7.21
N CYS A 70 9.91 -6.54 6.66
CA CYS A 70 10.23 -5.14 6.43
C CYS A 70 9.24 -4.48 5.47
N CYS A 71 8.98 -5.13 4.34
CA CYS A 71 8.03 -4.65 3.34
C CYS A 71 6.58 -4.62 3.89
N LEU A 72 6.16 -5.65 4.62
CA LEU A 72 4.82 -5.70 5.23
C LEU A 72 4.60 -4.62 6.30
N SER A 73 5.62 -4.37 7.12
CA SER A 73 5.57 -3.34 8.15
C SER A 73 5.53 -1.95 7.52
N THR A 74 6.36 -1.71 6.50
CA THR A 74 6.35 -0.45 5.73
C THR A 74 4.97 -0.19 5.12
N PHE A 75 4.38 -1.19 4.44
CA PHE A 75 3.02 -1.08 3.90
C PHE A 75 2.00 -0.70 4.98
N THR A 76 2.00 -1.42 6.11
CA THR A 76 1.04 -1.19 7.21
C THR A 76 1.20 0.21 7.79
N LEU A 77 2.44 0.65 8.06
CA LEU A 77 2.73 1.99 8.57
C LEU A 77 2.33 3.10 7.59
N THR A 78 2.52 2.89 6.29
CA THR A 78 2.08 3.83 5.25
C THR A 78 0.56 3.94 5.17
N VAL A 79 -0.17 2.83 5.29
CA VAL A 79 -1.65 2.83 5.36
C VAL A 79 -2.14 3.54 6.61
N CYS A 80 -1.50 3.32 7.76
CA CYS A 80 -1.79 4.03 9.00
C CYS A 80 -1.56 5.55 8.86
N LEU A 81 -0.48 5.97 8.20
CA LEU A 81 -0.22 7.38 7.94
C LEU A 81 -1.26 7.97 6.97
N ARG A 82 -1.65 7.23 5.92
CA ARG A 82 -2.70 7.65 4.98
C ARG A 82 -4.01 7.97 5.69
N SER A 83 -4.43 7.11 6.62
CA SER A 83 -5.65 7.31 7.40
C SER A 83 -5.58 8.53 8.35
N GLN A 84 -4.39 8.94 8.76
CA GLN A 84 -4.17 10.08 9.65
C GLN A 84 -4.02 11.42 8.90
N VAL A 85 -3.52 11.38 7.66
CA VAL A 85 -3.26 12.57 6.82
C VAL A 85 -4.45 12.91 5.91
N ASP A 86 -5.56 12.17 6.02
CA ASP A 86 -6.78 12.45 5.25
C ASP A 86 -7.32 13.86 5.60
N PRO A 87 -7.46 14.76 4.60
CA PRO A 87 -7.88 16.15 4.82
C PRO A 87 -9.29 16.30 5.40
N THR A 88 -10.07 15.22 5.41
CA THR A 88 -11.44 15.20 5.97
C THR A 88 -11.44 15.13 7.51
N LYS A 89 -10.33 14.75 8.14
CA LYS A 89 -10.20 14.72 9.61
C LYS A 89 -9.74 16.08 10.14
N LYS A 90 -10.57 16.73 10.97
CA LYS A 90 -10.34 18.10 11.49
C LYS A 90 -9.33 18.23 12.64
N ASP A 91 -8.87 17.14 13.26
CA ASP A 91 -8.23 17.20 14.59
C ASP A 91 -6.83 16.56 14.71
N GLY A 92 -6.20 16.15 13.59
CA GLY A 92 -4.85 15.57 13.63
C GLY A 92 -3.77 16.59 13.26
N SER A 93 -2.83 16.88 14.16
CA SER A 93 -1.56 17.51 13.75
C SER A 93 -0.85 16.53 12.80
N VAL A 94 -0.86 16.86 11.50
CA VAL A 94 -0.20 16.08 10.45
C VAL A 94 1.28 15.88 10.76
N GLU A 95 1.90 16.88 11.39
CA GLU A 95 3.29 16.82 11.85
C GLU A 95 3.49 15.78 12.94
N LYS A 96 2.57 15.68 13.90
CA LYS A 96 2.60 14.63 14.94
C LYS A 96 2.46 13.24 14.31
N ALA A 97 1.47 13.03 13.44
CA ALA A 97 1.25 11.75 12.76
C ALA A 97 2.48 11.33 11.93
N PHE A 98 3.12 12.28 11.26
CA PHE A 98 4.37 12.04 10.55
C PHE A 98 5.51 11.68 11.51
N GLY A 99 5.63 12.36 12.65
CA GLY A 99 6.62 12.05 13.69
C GLY A 99 6.46 10.65 14.26
N GLU A 100 5.23 10.24 14.59
CA GLU A 100 4.92 8.88 15.06
C GLU A 100 5.25 7.83 13.99
N HIS A 101 4.93 8.11 12.72
CA HIS A 101 5.27 7.23 11.60
C HIS A 101 6.79 7.09 11.40
N ALA A 102 7.54 8.20 11.43
CA ALA A 102 8.99 8.20 11.27
C ALA A 102 9.68 7.45 12.40
N LEU A 103 9.24 7.66 13.64
CA LEU A 103 9.75 6.92 14.80
C LEU A 103 9.46 5.41 14.66
N ALA A 104 8.24 5.05 14.26
CA ALA A 104 7.87 3.66 14.03
C ALA A 104 8.72 3.01 12.93
N MET A 105 8.97 3.71 11.82
CA MET A 105 9.87 3.26 10.75
C MET A 105 11.28 3.04 11.28
N CYS A 106 11.84 3.98 12.05
CA CYS A 106 13.19 3.84 12.62
C CYS A 106 13.32 2.60 13.52
N VAL A 107 12.36 2.40 14.44
CA VAL A 107 12.35 1.21 15.33
C VAL A 107 12.24 -0.07 14.52
N MET A 108 11.38 -0.07 13.50
CA MET A 108 11.18 -1.20 12.61
C MET A 108 12.44 -1.53 11.79
N PHE A 109 13.16 -0.54 11.27
CA PHE A 109 14.45 -0.75 10.59
C PHE A 109 15.52 -1.31 11.53
N LEU A 110 15.59 -0.81 12.77
CA LEU A 110 16.51 -1.32 13.79
C LEU A 110 16.21 -2.80 14.12
N ALA A 111 14.93 -3.15 14.28
CA ALA A 111 14.51 -4.53 14.54
C ALA A 111 14.86 -5.46 13.39
N VAL A 112 14.63 -5.04 12.14
CA VAL A 112 15.00 -5.81 10.94
C VAL A 112 16.51 -5.99 10.86
N TRP A 113 17.30 -4.95 11.08
CA TRP A 113 18.76 -5.05 11.05
C TRP A 113 19.30 -6.00 12.11
N ASN A 114 18.75 -5.95 13.32
CA ASN A 114 19.10 -6.89 14.39
C ASN A 114 18.70 -8.33 14.05
N TYR A 115 17.54 -8.52 13.43
CA TYR A 115 17.05 -9.84 13.02
C TYR A 115 17.79 -10.40 11.81
N MET A 116 18.34 -9.58 10.91
CA MET A 116 19.05 -10.08 9.71
C MET A 116 20.35 -10.84 10.01
N GLY A 117 20.97 -10.59 11.17
CA GLY A 117 22.18 -11.26 11.66
C GLY A 117 21.94 -12.65 12.24
#